data_AF-F9WV56-F1
#
_entry.id   AF-F9WV56-F1
#
_cell.length_a   1.000
_cell.length_b   1.000
_cell.length_c   1.000
_cell.angle_alpha   90.00
_cell.angle_beta   90.00
_cell.angle_gamma   90.00
#
_symmetry.space_group_name_H-M   'P 1'
#
loop_
_entity.id
_entity.type
_entity.pdbx_description
1 polymer ?
#
loop_
_entity_poly.entity_id
_entity_poly.type
_entity_poly.pdbx_seq_one_letter_code
_entity_poly.pdbx_strand_id
1 'polypeptide(L)'
;MKSTKRTKPVGKKQRPKCNEPESKSRASSSPLPSFLELKKQQASFLFIAWDEDDTGRISSQQLRPIMHALFSSPCGKADAVPLCLETPVLSTLDIREGFNVALGTPMSQKPFITLDELLSVLDVLWSSPERRQRMVRASLFNAYLAIADTEEAVTREVLIEACNRITGTVIGEGTAETVIRSTVAGGSSHGSGASTVVHHCPQVAMDFEGLCSLLLPSLAS
;
A
#
# COMPACT_ATOMS: atom_id res chain seq x y z
N MET A 1 -74.37 -21.15 33.14
CA MET A 1 -74.68 -19.78 32.68
C MET A 1 -73.94 -18.78 33.57
N LYS A 2 -73.33 -17.74 32.98
CA LYS A 2 -72.81 -16.48 33.59
C LYS A 2 -71.66 -16.67 34.60
N SER A 3 -70.39 -16.28 34.35
CA SER A 3 -69.83 -14.92 34.06
C SER A 3 -70.36 -13.87 35.03
N THR A 4 -69.65 -13.01 35.74
CA THR A 4 -68.23 -12.62 35.99
C THR A 4 -68.36 -11.45 36.99
N LYS A 5 -67.29 -11.13 37.75
CA LYS A 5 -66.69 -9.77 37.92
C LYS A 5 -65.99 -9.65 39.29
N ARG A 6 -64.65 -9.51 39.29
CA ARG A 6 -63.86 -8.25 39.43
C ARG A 6 -63.68 -7.88 40.91
N THR A 7 -62.54 -7.41 41.43
CA THR A 7 -61.47 -6.58 40.84
C THR A 7 -60.29 -6.44 41.83
N LYS A 8 -59.04 -6.56 41.34
CA LYS A 8 -57.81 -5.72 41.52
C LYS A 8 -57.36 -5.25 42.94
N PRO A 9 -56.14 -4.69 43.18
CA PRO A 9 -54.97 -4.38 42.30
C PRO A 9 -53.58 -4.85 42.85
N VAL A 10 -52.61 -5.18 41.98
CA VAL A 10 -51.39 -4.40 41.57
C VAL A 10 -50.23 -4.35 42.57
N GLY A 11 -49.07 -4.85 42.13
CA GLY A 11 -47.77 -4.25 42.49
C GLY A 11 -46.58 -5.21 42.48
N LYS A 12 -45.93 -5.41 41.32
CA LYS A 12 -44.46 -5.48 41.16
C LYS A 12 -44.08 -5.63 39.68
N LYS A 13 -43.54 -4.53 39.12
CA LYS A 13 -42.89 -4.48 37.80
C LYS A 13 -41.54 -5.21 37.91
N GLN A 14 -41.38 -6.37 37.27
CA GLN A 14 -40.07 -6.91 36.92
C GLN A 14 -39.71 -6.43 35.51
N ARG A 15 -38.54 -5.79 35.38
CA ARG A 15 -37.95 -5.45 34.07
C ARG A 15 -37.42 -6.74 33.42
N PRO A 16 -37.61 -6.93 32.10
CA PRO A 16 -36.99 -8.05 31.40
C PRO A 16 -35.48 -7.82 31.31
N LYS A 17 -34.72 -8.84 31.69
CA LYS A 17 -33.27 -8.90 31.53
C LYS A 17 -33.01 -9.09 30.02
N CYS A 18 -32.66 -8.00 29.36
CA CYS A 18 -32.22 -8.03 27.97
C CYS A 18 -30.86 -8.74 27.95
N ASN A 19 -30.80 -9.95 27.40
CA ASN A 19 -29.53 -10.60 27.12
C ASN A 19 -28.95 -9.89 25.88
N GLU A 20 -27.91 -9.09 26.07
CA GLU A 20 -27.04 -8.67 24.97
C GLU A 20 -26.48 -9.93 24.30
N PRO A 21 -26.54 -10.06 22.97
CA PRO A 21 -25.64 -10.98 22.30
C PRO A 21 -24.23 -10.41 22.47
N GLU A 22 -23.40 -11.09 23.28
CA GLU A 22 -21.95 -10.96 23.17
C GLU A 22 -21.55 -11.40 21.76
N SER A 23 -21.66 -10.48 20.79
CA SER A 23 -20.98 -10.59 19.51
C SER A 23 -19.51 -10.41 19.79
N LYS A 24 -18.86 -11.47 20.29
CA LYS A 24 -17.42 -11.65 20.17
C LYS A 24 -17.13 -11.79 18.68
N SER A 25 -17.09 -10.66 17.97
CA SER A 25 -16.49 -10.57 16.65
C SER A 25 -15.00 -10.83 16.87
N ARG A 26 -14.66 -12.11 16.92
CA ARG A 26 -13.31 -12.59 16.80
C ARG A 26 -12.93 -12.20 15.38
N ALA A 27 -12.39 -10.99 15.21
CA ALA A 27 -11.82 -10.55 13.96
C ALA A 27 -10.86 -11.66 13.55
N SER A 28 -11.23 -12.41 12.52
CA SER A 28 -10.35 -13.42 11.95
C SER A 28 -9.13 -12.65 11.49
N SER A 29 -8.04 -12.75 12.25
CA SER A 29 -6.74 -12.23 11.86
C SER A 29 -6.21 -13.15 10.75
N SER A 30 -6.86 -13.12 9.59
CA SER A 30 -6.26 -13.65 8.38
C SER A 30 -4.94 -12.91 8.21
N PRO A 31 -3.81 -13.61 8.01
CA PRO A 31 -2.55 -12.94 7.74
C PRO A 31 -2.76 -12.01 6.55
N LEU A 32 -2.29 -10.77 6.69
CA LEU A 32 -2.34 -9.82 5.58
C LEU A 32 -1.60 -10.43 4.39
N PRO A 33 -2.14 -10.32 3.16
CA PRO A 33 -1.45 -10.80 1.98
C PRO A 33 -0.06 -10.13 1.89
N SER A 34 0.93 -10.89 1.42
CA SER A 34 2.25 -10.31 1.18
C SER A 34 2.15 -9.18 0.16
N PHE A 35 3.14 -8.29 0.14
CA PHE A 35 3.14 -7.19 -0.80
C PHE A 35 3.13 -7.68 -2.26
N LEU A 36 3.82 -8.79 -2.55
CA LEU A 36 3.76 -9.44 -3.86
C LEU A 36 2.35 -9.93 -4.19
N GLU A 37 1.65 -10.55 -3.25
CA GLU A 37 0.28 -11.03 -3.47
C GLU A 37 -0.68 -9.86 -3.76
N LEU A 38 -0.54 -8.74 -3.05
CA LEU A 38 -1.28 -7.52 -3.37
C LEU A 38 -0.98 -7.03 -4.80
N LYS A 39 0.28 -7.09 -5.23
CA LYS A 39 0.68 -6.72 -6.60
C LYS A 39 0.15 -7.70 -7.65
N LYS A 40 0.09 -9.00 -7.36
CA LYS A 40 -0.55 -10.00 -8.23
C LYS A 40 -2.05 -9.77 -8.37
N GLN A 41 -2.73 -9.40 -7.28
CA GLN A 41 -4.14 -9.00 -7.33
C GLN A 41 -4.33 -7.77 -8.22
N GLN A 42 -3.51 -6.72 -8.05
CA GLN A 42 -3.51 -5.55 -8.94
C GLN A 42 -3.23 -5.92 -10.40
N ALA A 43 -2.29 -6.83 -10.64
CA ALA A 43 -1.94 -7.31 -11.98
C ALA A 43 -3.12 -8.05 -12.62
N SER A 44 -3.89 -8.80 -11.83
CA SER A 44 -5.07 -9.52 -12.30
C SER A 44 -6.18 -8.55 -12.73
N PHE A 45 -6.42 -7.47 -11.97
CA PHE A 45 -7.37 -6.42 -12.36
C PHE A 45 -6.94 -5.71 -13.64
N LEU A 46 -5.64 -5.39 -13.76
CA LEU A 46 -5.12 -4.80 -14.99
C LEU A 46 -5.25 -5.78 -16.16
N PHE A 47 -4.94 -7.06 -15.98
CA PHE A 47 -5.08 -8.07 -17.02
C PHE A 47 -6.49 -8.11 -17.60
N ILE A 48 -7.51 -8.17 -16.73
CA ILE A 48 -8.92 -8.17 -17.14
C ILE A 48 -9.27 -6.92 -17.96
N ALA A 49 -8.74 -5.75 -17.58
CA ALA A 49 -8.99 -4.52 -18.33
C ALA A 49 -8.35 -4.50 -19.73
N TRP A 50 -7.32 -5.32 -19.97
CA TRP A 50 -6.62 -5.41 -21.26
C TRP A 50 -7.07 -6.61 -22.11
N ASP A 51 -7.70 -7.62 -21.52
CA ASP A 51 -8.33 -8.74 -22.21
C ASP A 51 -9.74 -8.34 -22.68
N GLU A 52 -9.79 -7.36 -23.60
CA GLU A 52 -11.04 -6.76 -24.08
C GLU A 52 -12.01 -7.78 -24.70
N ASP A 53 -11.46 -8.86 -25.26
CA ASP A 53 -12.21 -9.93 -25.93
C ASP A 53 -12.57 -11.12 -25.00
N ASP A 54 -12.23 -11.05 -23.70
CA ASP A 54 -12.44 -12.10 -22.69
C ASP A 54 -11.91 -13.49 -23.14
N THR A 55 -10.73 -13.48 -23.77
CA THR A 55 -10.10 -14.68 -24.33
C THR A 55 -9.20 -15.40 -23.33
N GLY A 56 -9.01 -14.82 -22.15
CA GLY A 56 -8.02 -15.22 -21.15
C GLY A 56 -6.59 -14.90 -21.58
N ARG A 57 -6.39 -14.02 -22.57
CA ARG A 57 -5.08 -13.75 -23.20
C ARG A 57 -4.95 -12.29 -23.60
N ILE A 58 -3.76 -11.74 -23.37
CA ILE A 58 -3.38 -10.41 -23.86
C ILE A 58 -2.17 -10.52 -24.81
N SER A 59 -1.99 -9.53 -25.68
CA SER A 59 -0.76 -9.41 -26.46
C SER A 59 0.46 -9.29 -25.53
N SER A 60 1.54 -10.00 -25.83
CA SER A 60 2.77 -9.94 -25.03
C SER A 60 3.34 -8.52 -24.97
N GLN A 61 3.05 -7.67 -25.97
CA GLN A 61 3.43 -6.26 -25.96
C GLN A 61 2.82 -5.49 -24.77
N GLN A 62 1.68 -5.94 -24.23
CA GLN A 62 0.98 -5.30 -23.10
C GLN A 62 1.59 -5.62 -21.74
N LEU A 63 2.50 -6.60 -21.67
CA LEU A 63 3.23 -6.90 -20.45
C LEU A 63 3.95 -5.67 -19.89
N ARG A 64 4.60 -4.90 -20.77
CA ARG A 64 5.39 -3.74 -20.36
C ARG A 64 4.52 -2.61 -19.79
N PRO A 65 3.46 -2.15 -20.47
CA PRO A 65 2.48 -1.23 -19.90
C PRO A 65 1.93 -1.68 -18.54
N ILE A 66 1.56 -2.96 -18.41
CA ILE A 66 1.06 -3.51 -17.13
C ILE A 66 2.13 -3.41 -16.03
N MET A 67 3.37 -3.82 -16.31
CA MET A 67 4.47 -3.73 -15.33
C MET A 67 4.75 -2.29 -14.89
N HIS A 68 4.69 -1.32 -15.81
CA HIS A 68 4.85 0.09 -15.48
C HIS A 68 3.63 0.68 -14.74
N ALA A 69 2.42 0.18 -14.98
CA ALA A 69 1.24 0.56 -14.21
C ALA A 69 1.30 0.02 -12.77
N LEU A 70 1.81 -1.21 -12.58
CA LEU A 70 2.01 -1.80 -11.25
C LEU A 70 3.09 -1.11 -10.44
N PHE A 71 4.15 -0.66 -11.10
CA PHE A 71 5.34 -0.05 -10.51
C PHE A 71 5.68 1.25 -11.24
N SER A 72 4.83 2.27 -11.05
CA SER A 72 4.99 3.54 -11.72
C SER A 72 6.29 4.23 -11.33
N SER A 73 7.04 4.66 -12.35
CA SER A 73 8.25 5.47 -12.14
C SER A 73 7.86 6.91 -11.84
N PRO A 74 8.51 7.58 -10.88
CA PRO A 74 8.28 9.00 -10.60
C PRO A 74 8.79 9.93 -11.72
N CYS A 75 9.71 9.45 -12.57
CA CYS A 75 10.25 10.20 -13.69
C CYS A 75 9.19 10.38 -14.80
N GLY A 76 8.42 11.46 -14.72
CA GLY A 76 7.43 11.80 -15.74
C GLY A 76 6.62 13.07 -15.48
N LYS A 77 6.65 13.64 -14.26
CA LYS A 77 6.07 14.95 -13.97
C LYS A 77 7.21 15.97 -13.84
N ALA A 78 7.27 16.91 -14.76
CA ALA A 78 8.31 17.95 -14.83
C ALA A 78 8.39 18.86 -13.58
N ASP A 79 7.37 18.82 -12.71
CA ASP A 79 7.25 19.66 -11.51
C ASP A 79 7.20 18.87 -10.20
N ALA A 80 7.41 17.55 -10.21
CA ALA A 80 7.43 16.75 -8.98
C ALA A 80 8.88 16.54 -8.53
N VAL A 81 9.17 17.03 -7.31
CA VAL A 81 10.29 16.73 -6.39
C VAL A 81 11.50 15.99 -7.01
N PRO A 82 12.75 16.48 -6.84
CA PRO A 82 13.97 15.91 -7.42
C PRO A 82 14.40 14.54 -6.85
N LEU A 83 13.45 13.71 -6.38
CA LEU A 83 13.61 12.30 -6.05
C LEU A 83 13.41 11.41 -7.28
N CYS A 84 13.81 11.89 -8.46
CA CYS A 84 13.93 11.06 -9.64
C CYS A 84 14.89 9.91 -9.31
N LEU A 85 14.36 8.70 -9.15
CA LEU A 85 15.19 7.49 -9.06
C LEU A 85 16.10 7.48 -10.29
N GLU A 86 17.41 7.64 -10.09
CA GLU A 86 18.40 7.64 -11.19
C GLU A 86 18.34 6.33 -12.00
N THR A 87 17.78 5.28 -11.39
CA THR A 87 17.54 3.98 -12.02
C THR A 87 16.05 3.73 -12.26
N PRO A 88 15.67 3.25 -13.47
CA PRO A 88 14.29 2.87 -13.74
C PRO A 88 13.86 1.73 -12.81
N VAL A 89 12.61 1.76 -12.35
CA VAL A 89 12.04 0.74 -11.46
C VAL A 89 12.11 -0.64 -12.10
N LEU A 90 11.70 -0.73 -13.36
CA LEU A 90 11.85 -1.91 -14.22
C LEU A 90 12.31 -1.43 -15.60
N SER A 91 13.46 -1.91 -16.05
CA SER A 91 13.95 -1.62 -17.39
C SER A 91 13.28 -2.52 -18.44
N THR A 92 13.38 -2.16 -19.73
CA THR A 92 12.96 -3.07 -20.82
C THR A 92 13.70 -4.41 -20.75
N LEU A 93 14.97 -4.36 -20.34
CA LEU A 93 15.82 -5.55 -20.23
C LEU A 93 15.34 -6.43 -19.07
N ASP A 94 15.02 -5.83 -17.92
CA ASP A 94 14.51 -6.54 -16.73
C ASP A 94 13.26 -7.34 -17.11
N ILE A 95 12.31 -6.71 -17.80
CA ILE A 95 11.05 -7.34 -18.22
C ILE A 95 11.30 -8.46 -19.23
N ARG A 96 12.18 -8.25 -20.21
CA ARG A 96 12.52 -9.28 -21.21
C ARG A 96 13.24 -10.48 -20.58
N GLU A 97 14.17 -10.23 -19.69
CA GLU A 97 14.87 -11.28 -18.94
C GLU A 97 13.87 -12.07 -18.08
N GLY A 98 13.04 -11.37 -17.31
CA GLY A 98 12.00 -11.98 -16.49
C GLY A 98 11.03 -12.83 -17.30
N PHE A 99 10.64 -12.36 -18.49
CA PHE A 99 9.84 -13.11 -19.44
C PHE A 99 10.51 -14.41 -19.88
N ASN A 100 11.75 -14.31 -20.36
CA ASN A 100 12.48 -15.45 -20.89
C ASN A 100 12.73 -16.51 -19.83
N VAL A 101 13.03 -16.07 -18.59
CA VAL A 101 13.24 -16.97 -17.45
C VAL A 101 11.93 -17.63 -17.01
N ALA A 102 10.83 -16.87 -16.92
CA ALA A 102 9.54 -17.41 -16.48
C ALA A 102 8.94 -18.41 -17.50
N LEU A 103 9.05 -18.10 -18.80
CA LEU A 103 8.33 -18.83 -19.85
C LEU A 103 9.22 -19.72 -20.71
N GLY A 104 10.54 -19.72 -20.48
CA GLY A 104 11.51 -20.54 -21.20
C GLY A 104 11.62 -20.22 -22.71
N THR A 105 11.03 -19.13 -23.17
CA THR A 105 10.98 -18.75 -24.59
C THR A 105 11.20 -17.25 -24.78
N PRO A 106 11.84 -16.82 -25.88
CA PRO A 106 11.95 -15.41 -26.22
C PRO A 106 10.58 -14.74 -26.37
N MET A 107 10.44 -13.53 -25.82
CA MET A 107 9.22 -12.73 -25.94
C MET A 107 8.73 -12.52 -27.39
N SER A 108 9.64 -12.43 -28.35
CA SER A 108 9.31 -12.30 -29.78
C SER A 108 8.64 -13.54 -30.38
N GLN A 109 8.79 -14.71 -29.75
CA GLN A 109 8.23 -15.98 -30.22
C GLN A 109 6.87 -16.28 -29.58
N LYS A 110 6.43 -15.47 -28.61
CA LYS A 110 5.18 -15.66 -27.88
C LYS A 110 4.31 -14.41 -28.02
N PRO A 111 3.38 -14.37 -28.99
CA PRO A 111 2.57 -13.18 -29.28
C PRO A 111 1.50 -12.89 -28.23
N PHE A 112 1.07 -13.90 -27.48
CA PHE A 112 0.03 -13.79 -26.46
C PHE A 112 0.48 -14.42 -25.15
N ILE A 113 0.02 -13.85 -24.04
CA ILE A 113 0.25 -14.37 -22.69
C ILE A 113 -1.05 -14.50 -21.90
N THR A 114 -1.12 -15.51 -21.04
CA THR A 114 -2.21 -15.69 -20.07
C THR A 114 -1.94 -14.94 -18.77
N LEU A 115 -2.93 -14.87 -17.89
CA LEU A 115 -2.76 -14.31 -16.54
C LEU A 115 -1.69 -15.07 -15.75
N ASP A 116 -1.73 -16.41 -15.76
CA ASP A 116 -0.74 -17.23 -15.04
C ASP A 116 0.69 -16.95 -15.49
N GLU A 117 0.89 -16.72 -16.79
CA GLU A 117 2.18 -16.37 -17.38
C GLU A 117 2.63 -14.97 -16.95
N LEU A 118 1.71 -13.99 -16.94
CA LEU A 118 1.98 -12.66 -16.40
C LEU A 118 2.42 -12.73 -14.91
N LEU A 119 1.71 -13.50 -14.10
CA LEU A 119 2.03 -13.67 -12.68
C LEU A 119 3.38 -14.39 -12.48
N SER A 120 3.70 -15.36 -13.34
CA SER A 120 5.00 -16.05 -13.33
C SER A 120 6.15 -15.09 -13.67
N VAL A 121 5.96 -14.18 -14.63
CA VAL A 121 6.94 -13.12 -14.90
C VAL A 121 7.12 -12.23 -13.67
N LEU A 122 6.03 -11.86 -13.00
CA LEU A 122 6.10 -11.04 -11.80
C LEU A 122 6.86 -11.74 -10.66
N ASP A 123 6.66 -13.05 -10.47
CA ASP A 123 7.41 -13.86 -9.50
C ASP A 123 8.92 -13.84 -9.80
N VAL A 124 9.31 -14.01 -11.06
CA VAL A 124 10.71 -13.96 -11.46
C VAL A 124 11.31 -12.58 -11.22
N LEU A 125 10.61 -11.51 -11.58
CA LEU A 125 11.07 -10.14 -11.34
C LEU A 125 11.23 -9.85 -9.83
N TRP A 126 10.34 -10.41 -9.00
CA TRP A 126 10.36 -10.26 -7.55
C TRP A 126 11.48 -11.06 -6.85
N SER A 127 12.01 -12.10 -7.52
CA SER A 127 12.99 -13.01 -6.93
C SER A 127 14.34 -12.34 -6.62
N SER A 128 14.73 -11.31 -7.38
CA SER A 128 15.97 -10.55 -7.15
C SER A 128 15.78 -9.53 -6.02
N PRO A 129 16.59 -9.58 -4.94
CA PRO A 129 16.49 -8.63 -3.83
C PRO A 129 16.60 -7.17 -4.28
N GLU A 130 17.51 -6.87 -5.19
CA GLU A 130 17.75 -5.50 -5.68
C GLU A 130 16.57 -4.98 -6.50
N ARG A 131 16.00 -5.81 -7.39
CA ARG A 131 14.79 -5.50 -8.15
C ARG A 131 13.60 -5.27 -7.22
N ARG A 132 13.42 -6.19 -6.28
CA ARG A 132 12.35 -6.13 -5.29
C ARG A 132 12.37 -4.82 -4.51
N GLN A 133 13.53 -4.41 -4.00
CA GLN A 133 13.65 -3.14 -3.29
C GLN A 133 13.27 -1.94 -4.17
N ARG A 134 13.69 -1.91 -5.45
CA ARG A 134 13.29 -0.85 -6.39
C ARG A 134 11.77 -0.82 -6.60
N MET A 135 11.16 -1.99 -6.80
CA MET A 135 9.71 -2.13 -7.00
C MET A 135 8.89 -1.70 -5.76
N VAL A 136 9.36 -2.06 -4.56
CA VAL A 136 8.77 -1.60 -3.29
C VAL A 136 8.93 -0.10 -3.13
N ARG A 137 10.14 0.45 -3.31
CA ARG A 137 10.39 1.90 -3.21
C ARG A 137 9.50 2.71 -4.14
N ALA A 138 9.35 2.29 -5.39
CA ALA A 138 8.46 2.96 -6.34
C ALA A 138 6.99 2.96 -5.89
N SER A 139 6.54 1.85 -5.30
CA SER A 139 5.19 1.76 -4.75
C SER A 139 5.01 2.64 -3.51
N LEU A 140 6.02 2.68 -2.64
CA LEU A 140 6.07 3.56 -1.48
C LEU A 140 6.10 5.03 -1.89
N PHE A 141 6.75 5.38 -3.00
CA PHE A 141 6.81 6.76 -3.48
C PHE A 141 5.41 7.27 -3.86
N ASN A 142 4.60 6.45 -4.54
CA ASN A 142 3.22 6.81 -4.84
C ASN A 142 2.37 6.95 -3.57
N ALA A 143 2.60 6.08 -2.57
CA ALA A 143 1.94 6.22 -1.26
C ALA A 143 2.40 7.48 -0.53
N TYR A 144 3.69 7.81 -0.60
CA TYR A 144 4.27 9.02 -0.02
C TYR A 144 3.63 10.27 -0.62
N LEU A 145 3.55 10.36 -1.95
CA LEU A 145 2.86 11.46 -2.62
C LEU A 145 1.38 11.55 -2.22
N ALA A 146 0.69 10.42 -2.05
CA ALA A 146 -0.69 10.41 -1.60
C ALA A 146 -0.87 10.85 -0.14
N ILE A 147 0.18 10.75 0.68
CA ILE A 147 0.18 11.20 2.09
C ILE A 147 0.60 12.66 2.17
N ALA A 148 1.75 13.00 1.60
CA ALA A 148 2.33 14.33 1.62
C ALA A 148 1.51 15.34 0.80
N ASP A 149 0.74 14.86 -0.18
CA ASP A 149 -0.12 15.68 -1.04
C ASP A 149 0.71 16.71 -1.83
N THR A 150 0.72 17.97 -1.38
CA THR A 150 1.54 19.06 -1.94
C THR A 150 2.77 19.39 -1.10
N GLU A 151 2.91 18.81 0.09
CA GLU A 151 4.02 19.06 0.99
C GLU A 151 5.26 18.24 0.61
N GLU A 152 6.45 18.79 0.86
CA GLU A 152 7.72 18.09 0.62
C GLU A 152 8.02 17.04 1.70
N ALA A 153 7.40 17.16 2.89
CA ALA A 153 7.61 16.30 4.05
C ALA A 153 6.30 16.00 4.78
N VAL A 154 6.21 14.82 5.42
CA VAL A 154 5.02 14.38 6.15
C VAL A 154 5.14 14.82 7.61
N THR A 155 4.41 15.87 7.99
CA THR A 155 4.24 16.30 9.39
C THR A 155 3.26 15.41 10.14
N ARG A 156 3.16 15.60 11.46
CA ARG A 156 2.21 14.86 12.31
C ARG A 156 0.77 15.08 11.86
N GLU A 157 0.41 16.34 11.61
CA GLU A 157 -0.91 16.76 11.18
C GLU A 157 -1.27 16.12 9.85
N VAL A 158 -0.35 16.19 8.87
CA VAL A 158 -0.51 15.57 7.54
C VAL A 158 -0.69 14.06 7.65
N LEU A 159 0.07 13.38 8.51
CA LEU A 159 -0.06 11.94 8.69
C LEU A 159 -1.43 11.55 9.27
N ILE A 160 -1.91 12.29 10.27
CA ILE A 160 -3.23 12.04 10.88
C ILE A 160 -4.34 12.26 9.84
N GLU A 161 -4.28 13.38 9.11
CA GLU A 161 -5.25 13.71 8.07
C GLU A 161 -5.24 12.66 6.96
N ALA A 162 -4.05 12.29 6.46
CA ALA A 162 -3.89 11.29 5.42
C ALA A 162 -4.41 9.91 5.87
N CYS A 163 -4.14 9.47 7.10
CA CYS A 163 -4.69 8.22 7.62
C CYS A 163 -6.22 8.24 7.66
N ASN A 164 -6.82 9.32 8.14
CA ASN A 164 -8.27 9.47 8.17
C ASN A 164 -8.87 9.47 6.75
N ARG A 165 -8.22 10.18 5.81
CA ARG A 165 -8.65 10.27 4.41
C ARG A 165 -8.54 8.94 3.66
N ILE A 166 -7.40 8.26 3.79
CA ILE A 166 -7.06 7.06 2.99
C ILE A 166 -7.70 5.81 3.58
N THR A 167 -7.69 5.67 4.92
CA THR A 167 -8.13 4.44 5.60
C THR A 167 -9.46 4.58 6.31
N GLY A 168 -10.03 5.79 6.39
CA GLY A 168 -11.22 6.07 7.21
C GLY A 168 -10.97 5.95 8.72
N THR A 169 -9.71 5.79 9.14
CA THR A 169 -9.33 5.55 10.54
C THR A 169 -8.56 6.74 11.09
N VAL A 170 -9.04 7.28 12.21
CA VAL A 170 -8.33 8.32 12.95
C VAL A 170 -7.25 7.67 13.81
N ILE A 171 -6.00 8.09 13.61
CA ILE A 171 -4.89 7.73 14.49
C ILE A 171 -4.69 8.83 15.54
N GLY A 172 -4.28 8.45 16.76
CA GLY A 172 -3.98 9.41 17.81
C GLY A 172 -2.69 10.18 17.55
N GLU A 173 -2.60 11.42 18.03
CA GLU A 173 -1.43 12.28 17.88
C GLU A 173 -0.13 11.61 18.36
N GLY A 174 -0.19 10.92 19.50
CA GLY A 174 0.97 10.21 20.04
C GLY A 174 1.45 9.06 19.15
N THR A 175 0.55 8.39 18.43
CA THR A 175 0.91 7.35 17.45
C THR A 175 1.59 7.96 16.24
N ALA A 176 1.03 9.04 15.69
CA ALA A 176 1.63 9.75 14.57
C ALA A 176 3.02 10.30 14.91
N GLU A 177 3.18 10.88 16.11
CA GLU A 177 4.48 11.37 16.58
C GLU A 177 5.50 10.24 16.78
N THR A 178 5.06 9.08 17.28
CA THR A 178 5.94 7.91 17.44
C THR A 178 6.45 7.44 16.08
N VAL A 179 5.58 7.33 15.08
CA VAL A 179 5.96 6.93 13.71
C VAL A 179 6.99 7.89 13.13
N ILE A 180 6.74 9.20 13.20
CA ILE A 180 7.65 10.22 12.66
C ILE A 180 8.99 10.22 13.42
N ARG A 181 8.98 10.04 14.74
CA ARG A 181 10.23 10.01 15.51
C ARG A 181 11.07 8.76 15.19
N SER A 182 10.43 7.63 14.90
CA SER A 182 11.12 6.40 14.49
C SER A 182 11.89 6.56 13.18
N THR A 183 11.43 7.41 12.26
CA THR A 183 12.14 7.65 10.99
C THR A 183 13.34 8.59 11.17
N VAL A 184 13.25 9.57 12.07
CA VAL A 184 14.35 10.50 12.36
C VAL A 184 15.48 9.82 13.14
N ALA A 185 15.17 8.88 14.04
CA ALA A 185 16.19 8.12 14.76
C ALA A 185 16.93 7.09 13.87
N GLY A 186 16.29 6.63 12.78
CA GLY A 186 16.88 5.72 11.80
C GLY A 186 17.71 6.42 10.72
N GLY A 187 17.48 7.71 10.48
CA GLY A 187 18.22 8.53 9.51
C GLY A 187 19.46 9.16 10.12
N SER A 188 20.57 8.40 10.21
CA SER A 188 21.87 8.97 10.53
C SER A 188 22.79 9.05 9.31
N SER A 189 23.28 10.27 9.09
CA SER A 189 24.53 10.68 8.42
C SER A 189 24.52 10.95 6.91
N HIS A 190 24.08 12.15 6.52
CA HIS A 190 24.85 13.06 5.65
C HIS A 190 24.52 14.51 6.03
N GLY A 191 25.51 15.23 6.56
CA GLY A 191 25.31 16.50 7.26
C GLY A 191 25.62 17.76 6.44
N SER A 192 25.24 18.90 7.00
CA SER A 192 25.91 20.22 7.00
C SER A 192 24.98 21.16 7.77
N GLY A 193 25.34 21.94 8.79
CA GLY A 193 26.48 22.84 8.90
C GLY A 193 25.93 24.26 9.19
N ALA A 194 25.86 24.62 10.48
CA ALA A 194 25.74 25.97 11.05
C ALA A 194 24.63 26.96 10.57
N SER A 195 23.68 27.29 11.45
CA SER A 195 23.27 28.68 11.73
C SER A 195 22.33 28.82 12.96
N THR A 196 22.87 29.52 13.97
CA THR A 196 22.27 30.58 14.80
C THR A 196 20.74 30.69 14.93
N VAL A 197 20.26 30.43 16.17
CA VAL A 197 19.16 31.09 16.91
C VAL A 197 17.88 31.49 16.15
N VAL A 198 16.80 30.72 16.34
CA VAL A 198 15.48 31.19 16.83
C VAL A 198 14.80 30.00 17.52
N HIS A 199 14.15 30.22 18.67
CA HIS A 199 13.26 29.25 19.32
C HIS A 199 12.04 28.95 18.41
N HIS A 200 12.21 28.00 17.49
CA HIS A 200 11.16 27.23 16.87
C HIS A 200 11.69 25.80 16.82
N CYS A 201 11.04 24.87 17.54
CA CYS A 201 11.34 23.46 17.33
C CYS A 201 11.18 23.20 15.82
N PRO A 202 12.20 22.69 15.11
CA PRO A 202 11.99 22.23 13.75
C PRO A 202 10.84 21.21 13.83
N GLN A 203 9.76 21.45 13.11
CA GLN A 203 8.66 20.50 13.07
C GLN A 203 9.24 19.17 12.60
N VAL A 204 9.20 18.18 13.49
CA VAL A 204 9.71 16.85 13.16
C VAL A 204 8.81 16.32 12.06
N ALA A 205 9.39 16.08 10.88
CA ALA A 205 8.69 15.60 9.71
C ALA A 205 9.41 14.37 9.15
N MET A 206 8.64 13.49 8.53
CA MET A 206 9.13 12.29 7.86
C MET A 206 9.29 12.57 6.36
N ASP A 207 10.49 12.40 5.83
CA ASP A 207 10.75 12.43 4.40
C ASP A 207 10.55 11.05 3.76
N PHE A 208 10.73 10.97 2.44
CA PHE A 208 10.56 9.73 1.69
C PHE A 208 11.53 8.62 2.12
N GLU A 209 12.79 8.95 2.41
CA GLU A 209 13.77 7.96 2.88
C GLU A 209 13.44 7.47 4.28
N GLY A 210 12.95 8.35 5.15
CA GLY A 210 12.38 7.99 6.45
C GLY A 210 11.25 6.96 6.30
N LEU A 211 10.29 7.19 5.40
CA LEU A 211 9.21 6.23 5.12
C LEU A 211 9.76 4.90 4.58
N CYS A 212 10.74 4.94 3.67
CA CYS A 212 11.38 3.74 3.14
C CYS A 212 12.10 2.94 4.21
N SER A 213 12.84 3.59 5.11
CA SER A 213 13.56 2.93 6.20
C SER A 213 12.61 2.15 7.13
N LEU A 214 11.39 2.66 7.32
CA LEU A 214 10.36 2.05 8.15
C LEU A 214 9.70 0.84 7.46
N LEU A 215 9.30 0.98 6.20
CA LEU A 215 8.40 0.02 5.55
C LEU A 215 9.11 -1.00 4.66
N LEU A 216 10.26 -0.65 4.07
CA LEU A 216 10.96 -1.50 3.11
C LEU A 216 11.40 -2.85 3.70
N PRO A 217 11.92 -2.95 4.94
CA PRO A 217 12.29 -4.25 5.53
C PRO A 217 11.11 -5.23 5.63
N SER A 218 9.90 -4.72 5.84
CA SER A 218 8.69 -5.54 5.95
C SER A 218 8.16 -5.93 4.57
N LEU A 219 8.14 -4.98 3.63
CA LEU A 219 7.52 -5.15 2.31
C LEU A 219 8.41 -5.84 1.27
N ALA A 220 9.73 -5.77 1.43
CA ALA A 220 10.71 -6.42 0.56
C ALA A 220 11.20 -7.78 1.09
N SER A 221 10.59 -8.30 2.18
CA SER A 221 10.91 -9.63 2.70
C SER A 221 10.44 -10.76 1.78
#